data_AF-A0A942H8U2-F1
#
_entry.id   AF-A0A942H8U2-F1
#
_cell.length_a   1.000
_cell.length_b   1.000
_cell.length_c   1.000
_cell.angle_alpha   90.00
_cell.angle_beta   90.00
_cell.angle_gamma   90.00
#
_symmetry.space_group_name_H-M   'P 1'
#
loop_
_entity.id
_entity.type
_entity.pdbx_description
1 polymer ?
#
loop_
_entity_poly.entity_id
_entity_poly.type
_entity_poly.pdbx_seq_one_letter_code
_entity_poly.pdbx_strand_id
1 'polypeptide(L)'
;PGHSWENAIAMATPIAHKGSLAGAKVQAMTALDFMLNPALVKQAWEYFNNVQTKDIKYQPLIGPNDKPAVELNQEKMEKFRTEMKKFYYDPAKYKTYLEQLGIKYPTVRESK
;
A
#
# COMPACT_ATOMS: atom_id res chain seq x y z
N PRO A 1 6.89 -16.30 8.05
CA PRO A 1 8.01 -15.59 7.39
C PRO A 1 7.55 -14.98 6.05
N GLY A 2 7.00 -13.76 6.12
CA GLY A 2 6.76 -12.87 4.97
C GLY A 2 7.36 -11.47 5.19
N HIS A 3 7.67 -11.16 6.45
CA HIS A 3 8.23 -9.91 6.94
C HIS A 3 9.62 -10.15 7.54
N SER A 4 10.47 -10.92 6.85
CA SER A 4 11.86 -11.17 7.25
C SER A 4 12.83 -10.59 6.21
N TRP A 5 14.07 -10.33 6.63
CA TRP A 5 15.10 -9.71 5.80
C TRP A 5 15.37 -10.49 4.50
N GLU A 6 15.36 -11.81 4.58
CA GLU A 6 15.68 -12.71 3.47
C GLU A 6 14.69 -12.54 2.30
N ASN A 7 13.42 -12.27 2.62
CA ASN A 7 12.41 -12.00 1.61
C ASN A 7 12.53 -10.58 1.04
N ALA A 8 12.92 -9.60 1.87
CA ALA A 8 13.13 -8.23 1.42
C ALA A 8 14.33 -8.12 0.48
N ILE A 9 15.43 -8.82 0.78
CA ILE A 9 16.66 -8.77 -0.03
C ILE A 9 16.54 -9.52 -1.35
N ALA A 10 15.62 -10.49 -1.46
CA ALA A 10 15.35 -11.21 -2.71
C ALA A 10 14.98 -10.25 -3.86
N MET A 11 14.31 -9.14 -3.54
CA MET A 11 13.94 -8.08 -4.49
C MET A 11 15.14 -7.24 -4.99
N ALA A 12 16.28 -7.28 -4.29
CA ALA A 12 17.48 -6.52 -4.64
C ALA A 12 18.36 -7.20 -5.70
N THR A 13 18.00 -8.41 -6.14
CA THR A 13 18.76 -9.13 -7.17
C THR A 13 18.49 -8.57 -8.57
N PRO A 14 19.46 -8.63 -9.51
CA PRO A 14 19.25 -8.18 -10.88
C PRO A 14 18.09 -8.89 -11.60
N ILE A 15 17.82 -10.16 -11.26
CA ILE A 15 16.71 -10.92 -11.83
C ILE A 15 15.36 -10.43 -11.29
N ALA A 16 15.27 -10.15 -9.99
CA ALA A 16 14.06 -9.59 -9.39
C ALA A 16 13.76 -8.20 -9.97
N HIS A 17 14.76 -7.34 -10.14
CA HIS A 17 14.57 -6.03 -10.75
C HIS A 17 14.04 -6.12 -12.19
N LYS A 18 14.59 -7.01 -13.02
CA LYS A 18 14.09 -7.25 -14.39
C LYS A 18 12.65 -7.76 -14.39
N GLY A 19 12.32 -8.68 -13.47
CA GLY A 19 10.95 -9.19 -13.29
C GLY A 19 9.98 -8.09 -12.87
N SER A 20 10.35 -7.27 -11.88
CA SER A 20 9.53 -6.14 -11.41
C SER A 20 9.32 -5.10 -12.52
N LEU A 21 10.34 -4.78 -13.32
CA LEU A 21 10.20 -3.87 -14.45
C LEU A 21 9.21 -4.40 -15.49
N ALA A 22 9.30 -5.69 -15.82
CA ALA A 22 8.36 -6.32 -16.75
C ALA A 22 6.93 -6.31 -16.17
N GLY A 23 6.76 -6.69 -14.91
CA GLY A 23 5.46 -6.66 -14.23
C GLY A 23 4.84 -5.26 -14.17
N ALA A 24 5.65 -4.24 -13.85
CA ALA A 24 5.22 -2.85 -13.83
C ALA A 24 4.75 -2.37 -15.21
N LYS A 25 5.46 -2.75 -16.29
CA LYS A 25 5.04 -2.43 -17.67
C LYS A 25 3.70 -3.08 -18.01
N VAL A 26 3.52 -4.35 -17.68
CA VAL A 26 2.25 -5.06 -17.92
C VAL A 26 1.12 -4.37 -17.16
N GLN A 27 1.28 -4.10 -15.86
CA GLN A 27 0.25 -3.42 -15.06
C GLN A 27 -0.12 -2.04 -15.62
N ALA A 28 0.88 -1.22 -15.98
CA ALA A 28 0.64 0.11 -16.52
C ALA A 28 -0.09 0.07 -17.86
N MET A 29 0.34 -0.80 -18.78
CA MET A 29 -0.30 -0.94 -20.09
C MET A 29 -1.71 -1.50 -19.97
N THR A 30 -1.94 -2.49 -19.10
CA THR A 30 -3.29 -3.02 -18.84
C THR A 30 -4.22 -1.95 -18.24
N ALA A 31 -3.72 -1.11 -17.32
CA ALA A 31 -4.51 0.00 -16.80
C ALA A 31 -4.89 1.00 -17.92
N LEU A 32 -3.95 1.31 -18.82
CA LEU A 32 -4.23 2.14 -20.00
C LEU A 32 -5.29 1.50 -20.91
N ASP A 33 -5.21 0.20 -21.18
CA ASP A 33 -6.19 -0.51 -21.99
C ASP A 33 -7.60 -0.36 -21.41
N PHE A 34 -7.77 -0.54 -20.09
CA PHE A 34 -9.06 -0.35 -19.42
C PHE A 34 -9.55 1.10 -19.44
N MET A 35 -8.65 2.09 -19.36
CA MET A 35 -9.01 3.51 -19.44
C MET A 35 -9.43 3.94 -20.85
N LEU A 36 -8.79 3.39 -21.87
CA LEU A 36 -8.99 3.79 -23.27
C LEU A 36 -10.07 2.96 -23.97
N ASN A 37 -10.43 1.79 -23.45
CA ASN A 37 -11.43 0.92 -24.02
C ASN A 37 -12.48 0.48 -22.98
N PRO A 38 -13.60 1.21 -22.86
CA PRO A 38 -14.69 0.88 -21.92
C PRO A 38 -15.30 -0.51 -22.11
N ALA A 39 -15.21 -1.09 -23.32
CA ALA A 39 -15.73 -2.42 -23.58
C ALA A 39 -14.97 -3.50 -22.78
N LEU A 40 -13.68 -3.31 -22.52
CA LEU A 40 -12.88 -4.23 -21.70
C LEU A 40 -13.37 -4.26 -20.25
N VAL A 41 -13.76 -3.11 -19.69
CA VAL A 41 -14.33 -3.05 -18.33
C VAL A 41 -15.63 -3.85 -18.27
N LYS A 42 -16.50 -3.71 -19.28
CA LYS A 42 -17.75 -4.48 -19.36
C LYS A 42 -17.48 -5.99 -19.43
N GLN A 43 -16.55 -6.41 -20.29
CA GLN A 43 -16.19 -7.82 -20.45
C GLN A 43 -15.57 -8.41 -19.16
N ALA A 44 -14.72 -7.63 -18.48
CA ALA A 44 -14.13 -8.06 -17.21
C ALA A 44 -15.20 -8.29 -16.14
N TRP A 45 -16.19 -7.40 -16.02
CA TRP A 45 -17.33 -7.60 -15.13
C TRP A 45 -18.21 -8.78 -15.53
N GLU A 46 -18.44 -8.98 -16.81
CA GLU A 46 -19.21 -10.11 -17.32
C GLU A 46 -18.55 -11.44 -16.95
N TYR A 47 -17.23 -11.56 -17.17
CA TYR A 47 -16.46 -12.73 -16.74
C TYR A 47 -16.48 -12.90 -15.21
N PHE A 48 -16.25 -11.82 -14.47
CA PHE A 48 -16.22 -11.87 -13.00
C PHE A 48 -17.56 -12.39 -12.43
N ASN A 49 -18.69 -11.89 -12.93
CA ASN A 49 -20.01 -12.22 -12.43
C ASN A 49 -20.52 -13.58 -12.92
N ASN A 50 -20.30 -13.89 -14.21
CA ASN A 50 -20.92 -15.04 -14.86
C ASN A 50 -20.02 -16.27 -14.93
N VAL A 51 -18.72 -16.12 -14.68
CA VAL A 51 -17.74 -17.22 -14.68
C VAL A 51 -17.09 -17.34 -13.31
N GLN A 52 -16.32 -16.34 -12.87
CA GLN A 52 -15.46 -16.45 -11.68
C GLN A 52 -16.26 -16.58 -10.38
N THR A 53 -17.31 -15.78 -10.22
CA THR A 53 -18.12 -15.74 -9.00
C THR A 53 -19.55 -16.25 -9.21
N LYS A 54 -19.76 -17.02 -10.29
CA LYS A 54 -21.07 -17.58 -10.63
C LYS A 54 -21.64 -18.36 -9.45
N ASP A 55 -20.87 -19.35 -8.98
CA ASP A 55 -21.28 -20.28 -7.93
C ASP A 55 -20.68 -19.94 -6.56
N ILE A 56 -19.58 -19.18 -6.53
CA ILE A 56 -18.88 -18.78 -5.30
C ILE A 56 -19.22 -17.35 -4.94
N LYS A 57 -19.85 -17.15 -3.78
CA LYS A 57 -20.14 -15.83 -3.21
C LYS A 57 -19.20 -15.53 -2.06
N TYR A 58 -18.65 -14.32 -2.05
CA TYR A 58 -17.79 -13.85 -0.97
C TYR A 58 -18.55 -13.88 0.36
N GLN A 59 -17.98 -14.57 1.34
CA GLN A 59 -18.41 -14.52 2.72
C GLN A 59 -17.26 -13.91 3.53
N PRO A 60 -17.49 -12.78 4.23
CA PRO A 60 -16.47 -12.22 5.09
C PRO A 60 -16.05 -13.26 6.15
N LEU A 61 -14.75 -13.31 6.43
CA LEU A 61 -14.24 -14.07 7.59
C LEU A 61 -14.68 -13.43 8.92
N ILE A 62 -15.05 -12.15 8.87
CA ILE A 62 -15.47 -11.33 10.01
C ILE A 62 -17.01 -11.29 10.02
N GLY A 63 -17.61 -11.80 11.08
CA GLY A 63 -19.06 -11.79 11.28
C GLY A 63 -19.62 -10.40 11.57
N PRO A 64 -20.95 -10.22 11.48
CA PRO A 64 -21.60 -8.91 11.67
C PRO A 64 -21.43 -8.31 13.07
N ASN A 65 -21.11 -9.15 14.06
CA ASN A 65 -20.94 -8.76 15.45
C ASN A 65 -19.47 -8.78 15.91
N ASP A 66 -18.55 -9.16 15.03
CA ASP A 66 -17.13 -9.19 15.37
C ASP A 66 -16.63 -7.76 15.58
N LYS A 67 -15.93 -7.56 16.69
CA LYS A 67 -15.29 -6.29 17.02
C LYS A 67 -13.79 -6.40 16.78
N PRO A 68 -13.12 -5.33 16.33
CA PRO A 68 -11.68 -5.31 16.30
C PRO A 68 -11.12 -5.63 17.69
N ALA A 69 -10.10 -6.48 17.76
CA ALA A 69 -9.41 -6.85 18.99
C ALA A 69 -8.48 -5.70 19.45
N VAL A 70 -9.08 -4.61 19.92
CA VAL A 70 -8.40 -3.38 20.34
C VAL A 70 -7.52 -3.58 21.57
N GLU A 71 -7.81 -4.61 22.37
CA GLU A 71 -7.08 -5.00 23.56
C GLU A 71 -5.68 -5.54 23.26
N LEU A 72 -5.44 -6.13 22.08
CA LEU A 72 -4.17 -6.80 21.73
C LEU A 72 -2.95 -5.86 21.80
N ASN A 73 -3.17 -4.56 21.64
CA ASN A 73 -2.12 -3.55 21.69
C ASN A 73 -2.26 -2.61 22.89
N GLN A 74 -3.22 -2.83 23.79
CA GLN A 74 -3.53 -1.90 24.87
C GLN A 74 -2.30 -1.60 25.74
N GLU A 75 -1.65 -2.62 26.30
CA GLU A 75 -0.46 -2.46 27.16
C GLU A 75 0.69 -1.73 26.44
N LYS A 76 0.98 -2.11 25.19
CA LYS A 76 2.02 -1.47 24.38
C LYS A 76 1.68 -0.01 24.10
N MET A 77 0.44 0.29 23.77
CA MET A 77 -0.02 1.65 23.51
C MET A 77 0.03 2.48 24.79
N GLU A 78 -0.41 1.98 25.94
CA GLU A 78 -0.29 2.66 27.23
C GLU A 78 1.18 3.01 27.55
N LYS A 79 2.09 2.06 27.31
CA LYS A 79 3.52 2.25 27.55
C LYS A 79 4.17 3.26 26.60
N PHE A 80 3.87 3.20 25.31
CA PHE A 80 4.66 3.92 24.28
C PHE A 80 3.95 5.13 23.67
N ARG A 81 2.62 5.24 23.76
CA ARG A 81 1.85 6.29 23.07
C ARG A 81 2.27 7.70 23.48
N THR A 82 2.56 7.93 24.76
CA THR A 82 3.01 9.24 25.26
C THR A 82 4.36 9.63 24.67
N GLU A 83 5.32 8.70 24.60
CA GLU A 83 6.62 8.93 23.98
C GLU A 83 6.49 9.14 22.47
N MET A 84 5.70 8.31 21.80
CA MET A 84 5.46 8.45 20.35
C MET A 84 4.85 9.81 19.98
N LYS A 85 3.91 10.32 20.80
CA LYS A 85 3.23 11.60 20.55
C LYS A 85 4.18 12.77 20.41
N LYS A 86 5.34 12.75 21.08
CA LYS A 86 6.37 13.79 20.99
C LYS A 86 6.93 13.95 19.57
N PHE A 87 6.84 12.89 18.76
CA PHE A 87 7.36 12.85 17.40
C PHE A 87 6.26 12.99 16.35
N TYR A 88 4.99 13.14 16.75
CA TYR A 88 3.91 13.33 15.79
C TYR A 88 4.05 14.65 15.08
N TYR A 89 3.70 14.64 13.80
CA TYR A 89 3.73 15.81 12.96
C TYR A 89 2.78 16.88 13.52
N ASP A 90 3.32 18.09 13.76
CA ASP A 90 2.59 19.25 14.23
C ASP A 90 2.44 20.26 13.08
N PRO A 91 1.32 20.19 12.33
CA PRO A 91 1.10 21.06 11.16
C PRO A 91 0.88 22.54 11.54
N ALA A 92 0.67 22.86 12.82
CA ALA A 92 0.57 24.25 13.27
C ALA A 92 1.96 24.90 13.43
N LYS A 93 3.02 24.08 13.57
CA LYS A 93 4.40 24.55 13.74
C LYS A 93 5.24 24.42 12.48
N TYR A 94 4.99 23.42 11.66
CA TYR A 94 5.79 23.11 10.47
C TYR A 94 4.89 22.94 9.25
N LYS A 95 5.37 23.36 8.08
CA LYS A 95 4.63 23.21 6.81
C LYS A 95 4.67 21.77 6.30
N THR A 96 5.72 21.02 6.62
CA THR A 96 5.87 19.61 6.22
C THR A 96 6.50 18.76 7.32
N TYR A 97 6.28 17.43 7.29
CA TYR A 97 6.95 16.52 8.22
C TYR A 97 8.49 16.51 8.05
N LEU A 98 8.97 16.71 6.82
CA LEU A 98 10.42 16.82 6.55
C LEU A 98 11.03 18.04 7.24
N GLU A 99 10.32 19.16 7.22
CA GLU A 99 10.72 20.37 7.94
C GLU A 99 10.78 20.15 9.46
N GLN A 100 9.80 19.44 10.04
CA GLN A 100 9.82 19.06 11.46
C GLN A 100 11.03 18.18 11.81
N LEU A 101 11.47 17.33 10.88
CA LEU A 101 12.67 16.51 11.03
C LEU A 101 13.98 17.29 10.75
N GLY A 102 13.92 18.58 10.41
CA GLY A 102 15.08 19.39 10.03
C GLY A 102 15.65 19.04 8.65
N ILE A 103 14.89 18.32 7.83
CA ILE A 103 15.31 17.86 6.50
C ILE A 103 14.89 18.91 5.46
N LYS A 104 15.86 19.58 4.86
CA LYS A 104 15.63 20.50 3.72
C LYS A 104 15.25 19.66 2.49
N TYR A 105 14.02 19.83 1.99
CA TYR A 105 13.52 19.15 0.80
C TYR A 105 12.70 20.12 -0.08
N PRO A 106 12.75 20.00 -1.42
CA PRO A 106 13.58 19.07 -2.18
C PRO A 106 15.05 19.49 -2.21
N THR A 107 15.95 18.50 -2.23
CA THR A 107 17.41 18.71 -2.35
C THR A 107 17.85 18.83 -3.82
N VAL A 108 16.99 19.40 -4.68
CA VAL A 108 17.32 19.55 -6.09
C VAL A 108 18.49 20.51 -6.21
N ARG A 109 19.48 20.15 -7.03
CA ARG A 109 20.57 21.07 -7.37
C ARG A 109 19.96 22.26 -8.13
N GLU A 110 20.38 23.46 -7.79
CA GLU A 110 20.02 24.64 -8.58
C GLU A 110 20.56 24.45 -10.01
N SER A 111 19.71 24.72 -11.00
CA SER A 111 20.13 24.79 -12.38
C SER A 111 21.19 25.89 -12.50
N LYS A 112 22.32 25.57 -13.12
CA LYS A 112 23.32 26.57 -13.51
C LYS A 112 22.75 27.56 -14.51
#